data_AF-A0A942CGE0-F1
#
_entry.id   AF-A0A942CGE0-F1
#
_cell.length_a   1.000
_cell.length_b   1.000
_cell.length_c   1.000
_cell.angle_alpha   90.00
_cell.angle_beta   90.00
_cell.angle_gamma   90.00
#
_symmetry.space_group_name_H-M   'P 1'
#
loop_
_entity.id
_entity.type
_entity.pdbx_description
1 polymer ?
#
loop_
_entity_poly.entity_id
_entity_poly.type
_entity_poly.pdbx_seq_one_letter_code
_entity_poly.pdbx_strand_id
1 'polypeptide(L)'
;MREHRYYVYIVSNRSRVIYVGITSAIERRMRQHREKTYGGFTAKYGCHRLVYYEVWQDVHRAIARETELKGWARAKKVALIERNNPTWEDLSAEWARPIDVYQWPSDLKPD
;
A
#
# COMPACT_ATOMS: atom_id res chain seq x y z
N MET A 1 -11.92 11.16 -20.80
CA MET A 1 -12.53 10.27 -19.78
C MET A 1 -11.55 10.17 -18.62
N ARG A 2 -12.00 10.26 -17.35
CA ARG A 2 -11.10 10.04 -16.21
C ARG A 2 -10.84 8.55 -16.07
N GLU A 3 -9.58 8.14 -16.10
CA GLU A 3 -9.22 6.77 -15.75
C GLU A 3 -9.40 6.57 -14.25
N HIS A 4 -10.32 5.68 -13.86
CA HIS A 4 -10.48 5.28 -12.48
C HIS A 4 -9.47 4.17 -12.16
N ARG A 5 -8.69 4.35 -11.10
CA ARG A 5 -7.75 3.34 -10.59
C ARG A 5 -8.15 2.91 -9.20
N TYR A 6 -8.17 1.60 -9.00
CA TYR A 6 -8.43 0.94 -7.73
C TYR A 6 -7.23 0.07 -7.41
N TYR A 7 -6.84 0.07 -6.14
CA TYR A 7 -5.66 -0.62 -5.65
C TYR A 7 -6.10 -1.67 -4.66
N VAL A 8 -5.82 -2.93 -4.96
CA VAL A 8 -5.89 -4.02 -3.97
C VAL A 8 -4.50 -4.15 -3.37
N TYR A 9 -4.38 -4.09 -2.06
CA TYR A 9 -3.08 -3.98 -1.41
C TYR A 9 -2.96 -4.87 -0.19
N ILE A 10 -1.71 -5.19 0.16
CA ILE A 10 -1.36 -5.89 1.39
C ILE A 10 -0.38 -5.02 2.18
N VAL A 11 -0.75 -4.71 3.42
CA VAL A 11 0.19 -4.11 4.39
C VAL A 11 0.60 -5.12 5.45
N SER A 12 1.81 -4.95 5.95
CA SER A 12 2.36 -5.77 7.00
C SER A 12 3.14 -4.99 8.06
N ASN A 13 3.63 -5.72 9.06
CA ASN A 13 4.50 -5.24 10.13
C ASN A 13 5.75 -6.13 10.21
N ARG A 14 6.68 -5.82 11.13
CA ARG A 14 7.90 -6.62 11.32
C ARG A 14 7.62 -8.08 11.71
N SER A 15 6.53 -8.34 12.41
CA SER A 15 6.06 -9.68 12.80
C SER A 15 5.29 -10.39 11.68
N ARG A 16 5.29 -9.84 10.45
CA ARG A 16 4.59 -10.37 9.26
C ARG A 16 3.07 -10.54 9.45
N VAL A 17 2.41 -9.76 10.31
CA VAL A 17 0.93 -9.71 10.35
C VAL A 17 0.43 -9.15 9.01
N ILE A 18 -0.56 -9.77 8.40
CA ILE A 18 -1.02 -9.41 7.05
C ILE A 18 -2.41 -8.78 7.15
N TYR A 19 -2.58 -7.61 6.53
CA TYR A 19 -3.87 -6.99 6.29
C TYR A 19 -4.06 -6.77 4.80
N VAL A 20 -5.24 -7.10 4.29
CA VAL A 20 -5.65 -6.93 2.89
C VAL A 20 -6.70 -5.82 2.83
N GLY A 21 -6.55 -4.89 1.89
CA GLY A 21 -7.50 -3.81 1.68
C GLY A 21 -7.64 -3.40 0.22
N ILE A 22 -8.64 -2.58 -0.05
CA ILE A 22 -8.84 -1.88 -1.32
C ILE A 22 -8.93 -0.36 -1.10
N THR A 23 -8.42 0.44 -2.04
CA THR A 23 -8.59 1.90 -2.05
C THR A 23 -8.48 2.48 -3.46
N SER A 24 -9.03 3.67 -3.70
CA SER A 24 -8.78 4.45 -4.93
C SER A 24 -7.61 5.42 -4.79
N ALA A 25 -7.01 5.56 -3.60
CA ALA A 25 -5.92 6.49 -3.32
C ALA A 25 -4.88 5.85 -2.39
N ILE A 26 -3.98 5.05 -2.98
CA ILE A 26 -3.03 4.22 -2.22
C ILE A 26 -2.04 5.03 -1.38
N GLU A 27 -1.49 6.13 -1.91
CA GLU A 27 -0.56 7.00 -1.17
C GLU A 27 -1.20 7.58 0.10
N ARG A 28 -2.39 8.17 -0.05
CA ARG A 28 -3.17 8.70 1.08
C ARG A 28 -3.45 7.60 2.10
N ARG A 29 -3.78 6.39 1.65
CA ARG A 29 -4.06 5.25 2.53
C ARG A 29 -2.81 4.78 3.28
N MET A 30 -1.65 4.76 2.63
CA MET A 30 -0.38 4.39 3.28
C MET A 30 0.01 5.43 4.33
N ARG A 31 -0.16 6.73 4.03
CA ARG A 31 0.00 7.79 5.03
C ARG A 31 -0.88 7.57 6.25
N GLN A 32 -2.17 7.27 6.04
CA GLN A 32 -3.12 7.00 7.12
C GLN A 32 -2.73 5.78 7.97
N HIS A 33 -2.19 4.72 7.38
CA HIS A 33 -1.68 3.57 8.12
C HIS A 33 -0.43 3.91 8.96
N ARG A 34 0.48 4.74 8.42
CA ARG A 34 1.69 5.22 9.12
C ARG A 34 1.36 6.12 10.30
N GLU A 35 0.46 7.08 10.08
CA GLU A 35 -0.02 8.04 11.09
C GLU A 35 -1.00 7.40 12.09
N LYS A 36 -1.44 6.16 11.84
CA LYS A 36 -2.50 5.48 12.61
C LYS A 36 -3.78 6.33 12.71
N THR A 37 -4.08 7.10 11.67
CA THR A 37 -5.18 8.09 11.62
C THR A 37 -6.53 7.46 11.95
N TYR A 38 -6.74 6.20 11.54
CA TYR A 38 -7.91 5.43 11.89
C TYR A 38 -7.53 4.34 12.88
N GLY A 39 -8.18 4.34 14.05
CA GLY A 39 -8.11 3.24 15.00
C GLY A 39 -8.57 1.91 14.37
N GLY A 40 -8.25 0.79 15.02
CA GLY A 40 -8.65 -0.54 14.57
C GLY A 40 -7.47 -1.48 14.34
N PHE A 41 -7.67 -2.55 13.55
CA PHE A 41 -6.70 -3.65 13.41
C PHE A 41 -5.31 -3.17 12.97
N THR A 42 -5.23 -2.35 11.93
CA THR A 42 -3.93 -1.92 11.39
C THR A 42 -3.17 -0.99 12.35
N ALA A 43 -3.87 -0.13 13.09
CA ALA A 43 -3.29 0.68 14.16
C ALA A 43 -2.85 -0.18 15.36
N LYS A 44 -3.69 -1.14 15.78
CA LYS A 44 -3.43 -2.05 16.90
C LYS A 44 -2.20 -2.94 16.67
N TYR A 45 -2.06 -3.48 15.46
CA TYR A 45 -0.96 -4.38 15.10
C TYR A 45 0.19 -3.65 14.37
N GLY A 46 0.11 -2.33 14.21
CA GLY A 46 1.14 -1.53 13.55
C GLY A 46 1.43 -1.98 12.11
N CYS A 47 0.42 -2.36 11.35
CA CYS A 47 0.57 -2.75 9.95
C CYS A 47 0.64 -1.50 9.06
N HIS A 48 1.85 -1.07 8.70
CA HIS A 48 2.12 0.18 8.00
C HIS A 48 3.10 0.06 6.83
N ARG A 49 3.62 -1.14 6.54
CA ARG A 49 4.53 -1.39 5.42
C ARG A 49 3.74 -1.93 4.24
N LEU A 50 3.78 -1.25 3.11
CA LEU A 50 3.16 -1.75 1.89
C LEU A 50 4.06 -2.82 1.29
N VAL A 51 3.62 -4.07 1.29
CA VAL A 51 4.46 -5.19 0.81
C VAL A 51 3.99 -5.75 -0.53
N TYR A 52 2.77 -5.41 -0.96
CA TYR A 52 2.20 -5.82 -2.24
C TYR A 52 1.03 -4.91 -2.64
N TYR A 53 0.85 -4.66 -3.93
CA TYR A 53 -0.38 -4.09 -4.48
C TYR A 53 -0.62 -4.48 -5.96
N GLU A 54 -1.87 -4.42 -6.38
CA GLU A 54 -2.35 -4.60 -7.76
C GLU A 54 -3.20 -3.39 -8.16
N VAL A 55 -3.17 -3.01 -9.44
CA VAL A 55 -3.96 -1.90 -9.99
C VAL A 55 -5.05 -2.44 -10.90
N TRP A 56 -6.26 -1.92 -10.71
CA TRP A 56 -7.47 -2.33 -11.42
C TRP A 56 -8.22 -1.10 -11.93
N GLN A 57 -8.79 -1.19 -13.13
CA GLN A 57 -9.66 -0.14 -13.69
C GLN A 57 -11.13 -0.31 -13.29
N ASP A 58 -11.51 -1.54 -12.91
CA ASP A 58 -12.86 -1.92 -12.53
C ASP A 58 -12.91 -2.20 -11.02
N VAL A 59 -13.78 -1.46 -10.32
CA VAL A 59 -13.97 -1.59 -8.87
C VAL A 59 -14.52 -2.98 -8.49
N HIS A 60 -15.39 -3.58 -9.31
CA HIS A 60 -15.96 -4.89 -9.02
C HIS A 60 -14.89 -5.98 -9.08
N ARG A 61 -13.99 -5.91 -10.07
CA ARG A 61 -12.85 -6.82 -10.16
C ARG A 61 -11.90 -6.65 -8.99
N ALA A 62 -11.63 -5.40 -8.58
CA ALA A 62 -10.81 -5.11 -7.42
C ALA A 62 -11.43 -5.65 -6.11
N ILE A 63 -12.73 -5.50 -5.92
CA ILE A 63 -13.46 -6.04 -4.75
C ILE A 63 -13.46 -7.57 -4.74
N ALA A 64 -13.69 -8.20 -5.91
CA ALA A 64 -13.63 -9.65 -6.03
C ALA A 64 -12.24 -10.18 -5.66
N ARG A 65 -11.19 -9.51 -6.14
CA ARG A 65 -9.80 -9.84 -5.83
C ARG A 65 -9.46 -9.63 -4.36
N GLU A 66 -9.93 -8.54 -3.74
CA GLU A 66 -9.76 -8.32 -2.30
C GLU A 66 -10.42 -9.44 -1.47
N THR A 67 -11.65 -9.83 -1.85
CA THR A 67 -12.39 -10.95 -1.22
C THR A 67 -11.63 -12.26 -1.36
N GLU A 68 -11.14 -12.55 -2.57
CA GLU A 68 -10.36 -13.75 -2.86
C GLU A 68 -9.10 -13.80 -1.99
N LEU A 69 -8.33 -12.70 -1.96
CA LEU A 69 -7.13 -12.58 -1.15
C LEU A 69 -7.47 -12.74 0.33
N LYS A 70 -8.55 -12.14 0.86
CA LYS A 70 -8.96 -12.33 2.26
C LYS A 70 -9.20 -13.81 2.59
N GLY A 71 -9.85 -14.54 1.70
CA GLY A 71 -10.16 -15.98 1.84
C GLY A 71 -8.96 -16.92 1.70
N TRP A 72 -7.84 -16.49 1.13
CA TRP A 72 -6.66 -17.36 0.98
C TRP A 72 -6.02 -17.76 2.31
N ALA A 73 -5.46 -18.96 2.36
CA ALA A 73 -4.57 -19.37 3.44
C ALA A 73 -3.35 -18.43 3.53
N ARG A 74 -2.82 -18.27 4.75
CA ARG A 74 -1.65 -17.39 5.00
C ARG A 74 -0.45 -17.75 4.13
N ALA A 75 -0.15 -19.03 3.95
CA ALA A 75 0.97 -19.49 3.13
C ALA A 75 0.86 -19.00 1.67
N LYS A 76 -0.35 -19.02 1.10
CA LYS A 76 -0.60 -18.56 -0.28
C LYS A 76 -0.41 -17.04 -0.42
N LYS A 77 -0.83 -16.26 0.60
CA LYS A 77 -0.57 -14.81 0.66
C LYS A 77 0.93 -14.51 0.75
N VAL A 78 1.66 -15.24 1.59
CA VAL A 78 3.11 -15.11 1.74
C VAL A 78 3.83 -15.42 0.43
N ALA A 79 3.48 -16.53 -0.23
CA ALA A 79 4.06 -16.88 -1.52
C ALA A 79 3.80 -15.82 -2.61
N LEU A 80 2.62 -15.21 -2.61
CA LEU A 80 2.31 -14.08 -3.51
C LEU A 80 3.22 -12.88 -3.23
N ILE A 81 3.39 -12.50 -1.97
CA ILE A 81 4.25 -11.37 -1.58
C ILE A 81 5.70 -11.68 -1.96
N GLU A 82 6.22 -12.84 -1.57
CA GLU A 82 7.64 -13.19 -1.74
C GLU A 82 8.02 -13.37 -3.22
N ARG A 83 7.07 -13.74 -4.08
CA ARG A 83 7.28 -13.78 -5.54
C ARG A 83 7.63 -12.40 -6.12
N ASN A 84 7.06 -11.33 -5.57
CA ASN A 84 7.23 -9.95 -6.07
C ASN A 84 8.14 -9.09 -5.20
N ASN A 85 8.25 -9.40 -3.92
CA ASN A 85 8.94 -8.64 -2.89
C ASN A 85 9.52 -9.60 -1.84
N PRO A 86 10.58 -10.36 -2.20
CA PRO A 86 11.14 -11.43 -1.36
C PRO A 86 11.68 -10.93 -0.01
N THR A 87 12.12 -9.68 0.05
CA THR A 87 12.66 -9.03 1.25
C THR A 87 11.60 -8.30 2.08
N TRP A 88 10.34 -8.27 1.64
CA TRP A 88 9.24 -7.57 2.31
C TRP A 88 9.53 -6.08 2.54
N GLU A 89 10.23 -5.46 1.58
CA GLU A 89 10.50 -4.03 1.60
C GLU A 89 9.19 -3.23 1.58
N ASP A 90 9.21 -2.06 2.21
CA ASP A 90 8.08 -1.15 2.13
C ASP A 90 8.09 -0.44 0.77
N LEU A 91 7.23 -0.91 -0.13
CA LEU A 91 7.05 -0.36 -1.49
C LEU A 91 6.61 1.11 -1.49
N SER A 92 6.13 1.61 -0.34
CA SER A 92 5.73 3.00 -0.16
C SER A 92 6.78 3.87 0.53
N ALA A 93 7.98 3.34 0.82
CA ALA A 93 9.02 4.04 1.58
C ALA A 93 9.34 5.44 1.02
N GLU A 94 9.50 5.53 -0.29
CA GLU A 94 9.83 6.79 -0.98
C GLU A 94 8.69 7.81 -0.99
N TRP A 95 7.43 7.36 -0.88
CA TRP A 95 6.27 8.26 -0.87
C TRP A 95 6.16 9.08 0.42
N ALA A 96 6.84 8.67 1.49
CA ALA A 96 6.88 9.40 2.76
C ALA A 96 7.99 10.45 2.81
N ARG A 97 8.92 10.47 1.85
CA ARG A 97 10.01 11.45 1.91
C ARG A 97 9.41 12.84 1.72
N PRO A 98 9.68 13.79 2.63
CA PRO A 98 9.44 15.20 2.34
C PRO A 98 10.13 15.50 1.01
N ILE A 99 9.44 16.21 0.11
CA ILE A 99 10.11 16.77 -1.06
C ILE A 99 11.23 17.65 -0.49
N ASP A 100 12.47 17.24 -0.69
CA ASP A 100 13.61 18.07 -0.33
C ASP A 100 13.65 19.22 -1.33
N VAL A 101 13.00 20.33 -0.96
CA VAL A 101 12.95 21.56 -1.74
C VAL A 101 14.33 22.18 -1.95
N TYR A 102 15.38 21.67 -1.28
CA TYR A 102 16.75 22.12 -1.45
C TYR A 102 17.54 21.34 -2.52
N GLN A 103 17.00 20.25 -3.08
CA GLN A 103 17.59 19.53 -4.22
C GLN A 103 17.04 19.98 -5.59
N TRP A 104 16.21 21.01 -5.60
CA TRP A 104 15.64 21.52 -6.83
C TRP A 104 16.72 22.21 -7.69
N PRO A 105 16.88 21.84 -8.99
CA PRO A 105 17.78 22.53 -9.92
C PRO A 105 17.51 24.03 -9.88
N SER A 106 18.55 24.85 -9.68
CA SER A 106 18.39 26.29 -9.42
C SER A 106 17.60 27.03 -10.52
N ASP A 107 17.53 26.46 -11.71
CA ASP A 107 16.86 26.94 -12.92
C ASP A 107 15.33 26.77 -12.93
N LEU A 108 14.75 26.02 -11.99
CA LEU A 108 13.31 25.73 -12.02
C LEU A 108 12.55 26.31 -10.80
N LYS A 109 13.22 27.00 -9.86
CA LYS A 109 12.59 27.41 -8.59
C LYS A 109 11.43 28.36 -8.91
N PRO A 110 10.20 28.12 -8.41
CA PRO A 110 9.14 29.10 -8.56
C PRO A 110 9.50 30.37 -7.77
N ASP A 111 9.24 31.52 -8.37
CA ASP A 111 9.50 32.86 -7.82
C ASP A 111 8.92 33.07 -6.41
#